data_AF-A0A2U3K4A1-F1
#
_entry.id   AF-A0A2U3K4A1-F1
#
_cell.length_a   1.000
_cell.length_b   1.000
_cell.length_c   1.000
_cell.angle_alpha   90.00
_cell.angle_beta   90.00
_cell.angle_gamma   90.00
#
_symmetry.space_group_name_H-M   'P 1'
#
loop_
_entity.id
_entity.type
_entity.pdbx_description
1 polymer ?
#
loop_
_entity_poly.entity_id
_entity_poly.type
_entity_poly.pdbx_seq_one_letter_code
_entity_poly.pdbx_strand_id
1 'polypeptide(L)'
;MYFMIVIELLKDIILRSNTNSSLFKEKSYYTNCISNLSIQSNNVPFKELLDYSIDVIDEYMTQGGNNSIFREPNFKGDINSFLKSEQLGKGDFTPILSSLIEDYKRLMKRSPNYDMLLNSTKEKA
;
A
#
# COMPACT_ATOMS: atom_id res chain seq x y z
N MET A 1 2.14 10.48 2.09
CA MET A 1 1.59 9.65 1.00
C MET A 1 2.34 8.34 0.83
N TYR A 2 3.66 8.32 0.58
CA TYR A 2 4.41 7.06 0.35
C TYR A 2 4.15 5.95 1.37
N PHE A 3 4.43 6.20 2.66
CA PHE A 3 4.19 5.19 3.70
C PHE A 3 2.72 4.81 3.88
N MET A 4 1.78 5.69 3.52
CA MET A 4 0.35 5.33 3.55
C MET A 4 0.07 4.25 2.50
N ILE A 5 0.59 4.38 1.28
CA ILE A 5 0.43 3.38 0.22
C ILE A 5 1.09 2.06 0.63
N VAL A 6 2.33 2.11 1.12
CA VAL A 6 3.04 0.91 1.61
C VAL A 6 2.22 0.17 2.66
N ILE A 7 1.64 0.90 3.63
CA ILE A 7 0.82 0.30 4.69
C ILE A 7 -0.49 -0.26 4.14
N GLU A 8 -1.15 0.43 3.19
CA GLU A 8 -2.40 -0.07 2.58
C GLU A 8 -2.18 -1.35 1.76
N LEU A 9 -1.07 -1.45 1.03
CA LEU A 9 -0.71 -2.68 0.33
C LEU A 9 -0.31 -3.78 1.31
N LEU A 10 0.49 -3.46 2.35
CA LEU A 10 0.89 -4.40 3.39
C LEU A 10 -0.31 -4.98 4.16
N LYS A 11 -1.34 -4.18 4.44
CA LYS A 11 -2.58 -4.64 5.09
C LYS A 11 -3.22 -5.80 4.32
N ASP A 12 -3.31 -5.72 3.00
CA ASP A 12 -3.90 -6.79 2.19
C ASP A 12 -3.05 -8.08 2.24
N ILE A 13 -1.72 -7.96 2.30
CA ILE A 13 -0.81 -9.11 2.47
C ILE A 13 -1.06 -9.77 3.83
N ILE A 14 -1.06 -8.99 4.91
CA ILE A 14 -1.25 -9.54 6.27
C ILE A 14 -2.62 -10.20 6.40
N LEU A 15 -3.68 -9.57 5.87
CA LEU A 15 -5.05 -10.13 5.89
C LEU A 15 -5.11 -11.51 5.23
N ARG A 16 -4.22 -11.76 4.26
CA ARG A 16 -4.15 -13.02 3.51
C ARG A 16 -3.16 -14.01 4.07
N SER A 17 -2.23 -13.61 4.93
CA SER A 17 -1.30 -14.54 5.59
C SER A 17 -1.96 -15.43 6.64
N ASN A 18 -3.30 -15.38 6.79
CA ASN A 18 -4.10 -16.13 7.77
C ASN A 18 -3.66 -15.91 9.22
N THR A 19 -3.01 -14.78 9.50
CA THR A 19 -2.67 -14.40 10.88
C THR A 19 -3.98 -14.12 11.64
N ASN A 20 -4.05 -14.50 12.92
CA ASN A 20 -5.25 -14.30 13.75
C ASN A 20 -5.74 -12.84 13.65
N SER A 21 -7.01 -12.66 13.26
CA SER A 21 -7.61 -11.34 13.00
C SER A 21 -7.58 -10.38 14.21
N SER A 22 -7.33 -10.91 15.41
CA SER A 22 -7.13 -10.15 16.64
C SER A 22 -5.84 -9.33 16.66
N LEU A 23 -4.77 -9.79 16.01
CA LEU A 23 -3.44 -9.14 16.00
C LEU A 23 -3.41 -7.86 15.15
N PHE A 24 -4.33 -7.72 14.18
CA PHE A 24 -4.45 -6.53 13.32
C PHE A 24 -4.83 -5.26 14.08
N LYS A 25 -5.37 -5.41 15.30
CA LYS A 25 -5.78 -4.28 16.14
C LYS A 25 -4.60 -3.61 16.83
N GLU A 26 -3.45 -4.29 16.92
CA GLU A 26 -2.26 -3.76 17.56
C GLU A 26 -1.37 -3.03 16.55
N LYS A 27 -1.17 -1.73 16.76
CA LYS A 27 -0.31 -0.90 15.88
C LYS A 27 1.13 -1.40 15.81
N SER A 28 1.62 -2.05 16.89
CA SER A 28 2.93 -2.69 16.98
C SER A 28 3.14 -3.77 15.92
N TYR A 29 2.07 -4.45 15.49
CA TYR A 29 2.15 -5.54 14.52
C TYR A 29 2.67 -5.07 13.16
N TYR A 30 2.19 -3.92 12.66
CA TYR A 30 2.65 -3.37 11.38
C TYR A 30 4.14 -3.01 11.42
N THR A 31 4.61 -2.42 12.53
CA THR A 31 6.03 -2.10 12.75
C THR A 31 6.88 -3.37 12.76
N ASN A 32 6.41 -4.43 13.40
CA ASN A 32 7.09 -5.72 13.45
C ASN A 32 7.15 -6.37 12.05
N CYS A 33 6.07 -6.34 11.28
CA CYS A 33 6.06 -6.85 9.90
C CYS A 33 7.07 -6.10 9.03
N ILE A 34 7.11 -4.76 9.10
CA ILE A 34 8.08 -3.96 8.34
C ILE A 34 9.50 -4.30 8.77
N SER A 35 9.75 -4.42 10.09
CA SER A 35 11.05 -4.81 10.62
C SER A 35 11.48 -6.18 10.09
N ASN A 36 10.58 -7.17 10.10
CA ASN A 36 10.83 -8.52 9.58
C ASN A 36 11.07 -8.54 8.06
N LEU A 37 10.33 -7.73 7.31
CA LEU A 37 10.49 -7.59 5.86
C LEU A 37 11.82 -6.90 5.50
N SER A 38 12.30 -5.98 6.33
CA SER A 38 13.57 -5.29 6.12
C SER A 38 14.81 -6.14 6.40
N ILE A 39 14.66 -7.36 6.93
CA ILE A 39 15.78 -8.30 7.13
C ILE A 39 16.30 -8.74 5.76
N GLN A 40 17.62 -8.88 5.62
CA GLN A 40 18.29 -9.17 4.34
C GLN A 40 17.74 -10.40 3.59
N SER A 41 17.26 -11.43 4.30
CA SER A 41 16.64 -12.62 3.70
C SER A 41 15.33 -12.34 2.96
N ASN A 42 14.65 -11.24 3.28
CA ASN A 42 13.37 -10.82 2.71
C ASN A 42 13.50 -9.59 1.81
N ASN A 43 14.73 -9.19 1.45
CA ASN A 43 14.97 -7.96 0.69
C ASN A 43 14.28 -7.97 -0.69
N VAL A 44 14.27 -9.11 -1.38
CA VAL A 44 13.59 -9.24 -2.69
C VAL A 44 12.08 -9.00 -2.58
N PRO A 45 11.31 -9.76 -1.77
CA PRO A 45 9.88 -9.51 -1.62
C PRO A 45 9.59 -8.12 -1.04
N PHE A 46 10.40 -7.64 -0.10
CA PHE A 46 10.20 -6.31 0.48
C PHE A 46 10.41 -5.20 -0.55
N LYS A 47 11.48 -5.27 -1.35
CA LYS A 47 11.72 -4.32 -2.43
C LYS A 47 10.56 -4.28 -3.40
N GLU A 48 10.00 -5.44 -3.75
CA GLU A 48 8.86 -5.50 -4.65
C GLU A 48 7.60 -4.81 -4.09
N LEU A 49 7.31 -4.97 -2.78
CA LEU A 49 6.25 -4.18 -2.12
C LEU A 49 6.51 -2.66 -2.23
N LEU A 50 7.76 -2.23 -2.09
CA LEU A 50 8.14 -0.82 -2.22
C LEU A 50 8.02 -0.34 -3.67
N ASP A 51 8.46 -1.15 -4.63
CA ASP A 51 8.38 -0.84 -6.07
C ASP A 51 6.90 -0.68 -6.49
N TYR A 52 6.01 -1.60 -6.10
CA TYR A 52 4.56 -1.43 -6.33
C TYR A 52 3.98 -0.18 -5.65
N SER A 53 4.52 0.21 -4.50
CA SER A 53 4.09 1.44 -3.83
C SER A 53 4.52 2.70 -4.58
N ILE A 54 5.70 2.67 -5.21
CA ILE A 54 6.20 3.73 -6.09
C ILE A 54 5.33 3.81 -7.33
N ASP A 55 5.03 2.68 -7.98
CA ASP A 55 4.23 2.64 -9.20
C ASP A 55 2.83 3.24 -8.99
N VAL A 56 2.16 2.95 -7.86
CA VAL A 56 0.88 3.60 -7.49
C VAL A 56 1.02 5.11 -7.43
N ILE A 57 2.11 5.61 -6.84
CA ILE A 57 2.33 7.05 -6.66
C ILE A 57 2.64 7.71 -7.99
N ASP A 58 3.50 7.10 -8.80
CA ASP A 58 3.88 7.62 -10.10
C ASP A 58 2.66 7.70 -11.01
N GLU A 59 1.83 6.65 -11.05
CA GLU A 59 0.59 6.65 -11.80
C GLU A 59 -0.41 7.71 -11.29
N TYR A 60 -0.56 7.83 -9.96
CA TYR A 60 -1.45 8.81 -9.35
C TYR A 60 -1.00 10.25 -9.58
N MET A 61 0.31 10.50 -9.58
CA MET A 61 0.88 11.85 -9.74
C MET A 61 1.09 12.23 -11.21
N THR A 62 0.97 11.28 -12.14
CA THR A 62 1.12 11.54 -13.58
C THR A 62 0.01 12.43 -14.10
N GLN A 63 0.38 13.58 -14.67
CA GLN A 63 -0.55 14.49 -15.32
C GLN A 63 -1.13 13.87 -16.59
N GLY A 64 -2.44 14.08 -16.81
CA GLY A 64 -3.15 13.54 -17.98
C GLY A 64 -3.53 12.05 -17.86
N GLY A 65 -2.96 11.32 -16.89
CA GLY A 65 -3.30 9.93 -16.61
C GLY A 65 -4.77 9.75 -16.20
N ASN A 66 -5.31 8.55 -16.45
CA ASN A 66 -6.70 8.23 -16.10
C ASN A 66 -6.89 8.08 -14.59
N ASN A 67 -5.89 7.52 -13.90
CA ASN A 67 -5.90 7.30 -12.46
C ASN A 67 -5.20 8.42 -11.69
N SER A 68 -5.27 9.65 -12.21
CA SER A 68 -4.50 10.79 -11.72
C SER A 68 -5.21 11.57 -10.60
N ILE A 69 -4.43 12.11 -9.66
CA ILE A 69 -4.87 13.06 -8.63
C ILE A 69 -5.64 14.24 -9.21
N PHE A 70 -5.25 14.71 -10.41
CA PHE A 70 -5.89 15.85 -11.08
C PHE A 70 -7.31 15.55 -11.55
N ARG A 71 -7.72 14.28 -11.55
CA ARG A 71 -9.08 13.82 -11.89
C ARG A 71 -9.92 13.49 -10.66
N GLU A 72 -9.36 13.57 -9.46
CA GLU A 72 -10.14 13.33 -8.25
C GLU A 72 -11.26 14.36 -8.13
N PRO A 73 -12.49 13.93 -7.79
CA PRO A 73 -13.66 14.82 -7.74
C PRO A 73 -13.50 15.94 -6.71
N ASN A 74 -12.72 15.70 -5.65
CA ASN A 74 -12.48 16.66 -4.58
C ASN A 74 -11.21 17.50 -4.79
N PHE A 75 -10.47 17.31 -5.89
CA PHE A 75 -9.27 18.08 -6.18
C PHE A 75 -9.61 19.48 -6.70
N LYS A 76 -9.01 20.51 -6.09
CA LYS A 76 -9.30 21.94 -6.38
C LYS A 76 -8.09 22.73 -6.90
N GLY A 77 -7.16 22.06 -7.58
CA GLY A 77 -6.01 22.71 -8.22
C GLY A 77 -4.78 22.91 -7.32
N ASP A 78 -4.92 22.83 -5.99
CA ASP A 78 -3.81 22.91 -5.04
C ASP A 78 -3.37 21.51 -4.58
N ILE A 79 -2.30 20.99 -5.20
CA ILE A 79 -1.69 19.69 -4.87
C ILE A 79 -1.22 19.64 -3.43
N ASN A 80 -0.56 20.68 -2.95
CA ASN A 80 0.07 20.68 -1.63
C ASN A 80 -0.98 20.60 -0.52
N SER A 81 -2.04 21.41 -0.65
CA SER A 81 -3.15 21.37 0.30
C SER A 81 -3.92 20.05 0.22
N PHE A 82 -4.10 19.50 -0.99
CA PHE A 82 -4.78 18.22 -1.17
C PHE A 82 -4.01 17.06 -0.53
N LEU A 83 -2.70 16.95 -0.77
CA LEU A 83 -1.86 15.88 -0.21
C LEU A 83 -1.67 15.98 1.31
N LYS A 84 -1.87 17.17 1.88
CA LYS A 84 -1.83 17.40 3.34
C LYS A 84 -3.20 17.22 4.00
N SER A 85 -4.26 17.03 3.22
CA SER A 85 -5.59 16.81 3.76
C SER A 85 -5.63 15.55 4.62
N GLU A 86 -6.23 15.64 5.81
CA GLU A 86 -6.51 14.47 6.66
C GLU A 86 -7.52 13.50 6.03
N GLN A 87 -8.13 13.89 4.90
CA GLN A 87 -9.04 13.06 4.14
C GLN A 87 -8.32 12.28 3.02
N LEU A 88 -7.03 12.54 2.77
CA LEU A 88 -6.25 11.77 1.79
C LEU A 88 -6.29 10.27 2.13
N GLY A 89 -6.61 9.44 1.14
CA GLY A 89 -6.73 7.99 1.32
C GLY A 89 -8.06 7.52 1.91
N LYS A 90 -9.02 8.43 2.18
CA LYS A 90 -10.39 8.04 2.53
C LYS A 90 -11.18 7.78 1.25
N GLY A 91 -11.87 6.64 1.20
CA GLY A 91 -12.59 6.15 0.00
C GLY A 91 -13.45 7.20 -0.69
N ASP A 92 -14.23 7.96 0.07
CA ASP A 92 -15.13 8.98 -0.50
C ASP A 92 -14.41 10.27 -0.92
N PHE A 93 -13.24 10.55 -0.34
CA PHE A 93 -12.48 11.77 -0.64
C PHE A 93 -11.52 11.59 -1.81
N THR A 94 -10.84 10.45 -1.87
CA THR A 94 -9.92 10.06 -2.95
C THR A 94 -10.32 8.72 -3.56
N PRO A 95 -11.47 8.65 -4.25
CA PRO A 95 -11.97 7.41 -4.83
C PRO A 95 -11.05 6.84 -5.92
N ILE A 96 -10.38 7.69 -6.71
CA ILE A 96 -9.45 7.22 -7.75
C ILE A 96 -8.24 6.56 -7.10
N LEU A 97 -7.64 7.21 -6.09
CA LEU A 97 -6.54 6.62 -5.34
C LEU A 97 -6.94 5.28 -4.70
N SER A 98 -8.15 5.20 -4.16
CA SER A 98 -8.65 3.99 -3.51
C SER A 98 -8.81 2.85 -4.52
N SER A 99 -9.37 3.13 -5.70
CA SER A 99 -9.48 2.15 -6.79
C SER A 99 -8.10 1.71 -7.27
N LEU A 100 -7.17 2.64 -7.43
CA LEU A 100 -5.80 2.35 -7.87
C LEU A 100 -5.07 1.43 -6.89
N ILE A 101 -5.19 1.68 -5.59
CA ILE A 101 -4.63 0.80 -4.56
C ILE A 101 -5.22 -0.62 -4.68
N GLU A 102 -6.53 -0.77 -4.93
CA GLU A 102 -7.16 -2.08 -5.14
C GLU A 102 -6.69 -2.79 -6.42
N ASP A 103 -6.38 -2.05 -7.48
CA ASP A 103 -5.75 -2.59 -8.68
C ASP A 103 -4.36 -3.14 -8.38
N TYR A 104 -3.54 -2.39 -7.65
CA TYR A 104 -2.20 -2.83 -7.30
C TYR A 104 -2.19 -3.97 -6.29
N LYS A 105 -3.13 -4.03 -5.34
CA LYS A 105 -3.35 -5.23 -4.51
C LYS A 105 -3.64 -6.48 -5.36
N ARG A 106 -4.38 -6.33 -6.48
CA ARG A 106 -4.65 -7.44 -7.41
C ARG A 106 -3.43 -7.81 -8.25
N LEU A 107 -2.64 -6.83 -8.68
CA LEU A 107 -1.40 -7.05 -9.43
C LEU A 107 -0.34 -7.77 -8.57
N MET A 108 -0.15 -7.32 -7.33
CA MET A 108 0.79 -7.93 -6.38
C MET A 108 0.55 -9.43 -6.18
N LYS A 109 -0.72 -9.88 -6.16
CA LYS A 109 -1.07 -11.31 -6.02
C LYS A 109 -0.59 -12.18 -7.17
N ARG A 110 -0.31 -11.57 -8.32
CA ARG A 110 0.18 -12.25 -9.52
C ARG A 110 1.70 -12.20 -9.60
N SER A 111 2.36 -11.53 -8.65
CA SER A 111 3.82 -11.52 -8.58
C SER A 111 4.36 -12.92 -8.23
N PRO A 112 5.47 -13.35 -8.88
CA PRO A 112 6.18 -14.57 -8.51
C PRO A 112 6.65 -14.61 -7.04
N ASN A 113 6.93 -13.46 -6.42
CA ASN A 113 7.43 -13.42 -5.04
C ASN A 113 6.31 -13.19 -4.01
N TYR A 114 5.05 -13.22 -4.42
CA TYR A 114 3.92 -12.97 -3.53
C TYR A 114 3.85 -13.97 -2.36
N ASP A 115 4.14 -15.24 -2.61
CA ASP A 115 4.16 -16.26 -1.55
C ASP A 115 5.30 -16.02 -0.55
N MET A 116 6.44 -15.49 -1.02
CA MET A 116 7.54 -15.10 -0.14
C MET A 116 7.12 -13.92 0.73
N LEU A 117 6.48 -12.90 0.15
CA LEU A 117 5.88 -11.77 0.88
C LEU A 117 4.93 -12.24 1.98
N LEU A 118 4.01 -13.15 1.67
CA LEU A 118 3.06 -13.71 2.63
C LEU A 118 3.74 -14.46 3.77
N ASN A 119 4.82 -15.19 3.49
CA ASN A 119 5.54 -15.95 4.50
C ASN A 119 6.39 -15.05 5.40
N SER A 120 6.95 -13.97 4.86
CA SER A 120 7.70 -12.98 5.64
C SER A 120 6.84 -12.19 6.64
N THR A 121 5.52 -12.11 6.41
CA THR A 121 4.58 -11.44 7.33
C THR A 121 3.97 -12.36 8.38
N LYS A 122 4.22 -13.67 8.31
CA LYS A 122 3.84 -14.62 9.37
C LYS A 122 4.84 -14.49 10.51
N GLU A 123 4.35 -14.32 11.74
CA GLU A 123 5.21 -14.46 12.92
C GLU A 123 5.88 -15.84 12.87
N LYS A 124 7.20 -15.89 13.07
CA LYS A 124 7.85 -17.14 13.44
C LYS A 124 7.30 -17.53 14.81
N ALA A 125 6.50 -18.59 14.83
CA ALA A 125 6.06 -19.25 16.07
C ALA A 125 7.28 -19.68 16.91
#